data_AF-A0A525VSF6-F1
#
_entry.id   AF-A0A525VSF6-F1
#
_cell.length_a   1.000
_cell.length_b   1.000
_cell.length_c   1.000
_cell.angle_alpha   90.00
_cell.angle_beta   90.00
_cell.angle_gamma   90.00
#
_symmetry.space_group_name_H-M   'P 1'
#
loop_
_entity.id
_entity.type
_entity.pdbx_description
1 polymer ?
#
loop_
_entity_poly.entity_id
_entity_poly.type
_entity_poly.pdbx_seq_one_letter_code
_entity_poly.pdbx_strand_id
1 'polypeptide(L)'
;MTEPLPSFVRNLGETLDEMLEVSGVLRQDIESLMAAYRHDWSSQPLRRMFVRAYWSMIEGEVYCTKQFVLRACELGDKSLSAEEHVFLSESRVIVDEKGAASLKHAHIDALSNLKQTLKIAASKFDLDWAPNFSTQGWEMVALSLELRHRITHPKAAAELVVSESELDIHKDAFAWFLETFNEFQASLLRKCDESSR
;
A
#
# COMPACT_ATOMS: atom_id res chain seq x y z
N MET A 1 40.18 0.32 -6.44
CA MET A 1 39.18 0.49 -7.50
C MET A 1 38.11 -0.55 -7.25
N THR A 2 36.98 -0.16 -6.66
CA THR A 2 35.81 -1.03 -6.54
C THR A 2 35.16 -1.14 -7.91
N GLU A 3 34.96 -2.36 -8.40
CA GLU A 3 34.20 -2.56 -9.64
C GLU A 3 32.80 -1.96 -9.49
N PRO A 4 32.26 -1.31 -10.54
CA PRO A 4 30.90 -0.79 -10.48
C PRO A 4 29.93 -1.94 -10.26
N LEU A 5 28.99 -1.75 -9.32
CA LEU A 5 27.93 -2.73 -9.08
C LEU A 5 27.23 -3.07 -10.41
N PRO A 6 26.87 -4.34 -10.63
CA PRO A 6 26.08 -4.74 -11.79
C PRO A 6 24.86 -3.83 -11.94
N SER A 7 24.49 -3.49 -13.18
CA SER A 7 23.36 -2.59 -13.46
C SER A 7 22.07 -3.02 -12.76
N PHE A 8 21.85 -4.33 -12.60
CA PHE A 8 20.68 -4.85 -11.91
C PHE A 8 20.67 -4.54 -10.39
N VAL A 9 21.83 -4.57 -9.71
CA VAL A 9 21.93 -4.25 -8.27
C VAL A 9 21.67 -2.77 -8.05
N ARG A 10 22.18 -1.93 -8.96
CA ARG A 10 21.93 -0.48 -8.95
C ARG A 10 20.45 -0.16 -9.13
N ASN A 11 19.79 -0.81 -10.08
CA ASN A 11 18.35 -0.64 -10.31
C ASN A 11 17.51 -1.05 -9.09
N LEU A 12 17.92 -2.08 -8.33
CA LEU A 12 17.26 -2.45 -7.07
C LEU A 12 17.43 -1.36 -6.02
N GLY A 13 18.66 -0.85 -5.84
CA GLY A 13 18.95 0.24 -4.90
C GLY A 13 18.12 1.49 -5.21
N GLU A 14 18.12 1.93 -6.47
CA GLU A 14 17.32 3.07 -6.93
C GLU A 14 15.82 2.85 -6.70
N THR A 15 15.31 1.65 -7.00
CA THR A 15 13.89 1.31 -6.77
C THR A 15 13.55 1.35 -5.27
N LEU A 16 14.44 0.83 -4.41
CA LEU A 16 14.24 0.85 -2.96
C LEU A 16 14.30 2.27 -2.40
N ASP A 17 15.23 3.09 -2.89
CA ASP A 17 15.34 4.49 -2.48
C ASP A 17 14.06 5.27 -2.87
N GLU A 18 13.56 5.12 -4.10
CA GLU A 18 12.29 5.72 -4.53
C GLU A 18 11.10 5.26 -3.65
N MET A 19 11.03 3.98 -3.31
CA MET A 19 9.99 3.45 -2.41
C MET A 19 10.07 4.07 -1.01
N LEU A 20 11.27 4.18 -0.45
CA LEU A 20 11.51 4.77 0.86
C LEU A 20 11.18 6.26 0.87
N GLU A 21 11.50 6.98 -0.20
CA GLU A 21 11.14 8.39 -0.37
C GLU A 21 9.61 8.57 -0.41
N VAL A 22 8.90 7.79 -1.24
CA VAL A 22 7.43 7.85 -1.34
C VAL A 22 6.78 7.53 0.01
N SER A 23 7.20 6.44 0.67
CA SER A 23 6.69 6.06 2.00
C SER A 23 6.98 7.17 3.02
N GLY A 24 8.18 7.75 3.00
CA GLY A 24 8.57 8.84 3.90
C GLY A 24 7.68 10.08 3.76
N VAL A 25 7.41 10.51 2.53
CA VAL A 25 6.51 11.66 2.27
C VAL A 25 5.09 11.39 2.76
N LEU A 26 4.54 10.22 2.44
CA LEU A 26 3.17 9.86 2.83
C LEU A 26 3.01 9.75 4.35
N ARG A 27 4.02 9.23 5.06
CA ARG A 27 4.04 9.22 6.52
C ARG A 27 4.14 10.62 7.11
N GLN A 28 4.97 11.48 6.52
CA GLN A 28 5.10 12.87 6.94
C GLN A 28 3.78 13.65 6.80
N ASP A 29 2.99 13.40 5.76
CA ASP A 29 1.65 13.99 5.61
C ASP A 29 0.74 13.61 6.78
N ILE A 30 0.74 12.33 7.17
CA ILE A 30 -0.05 11.84 8.30
C ILE A 30 0.44 12.44 9.62
N GLU A 31 1.75 12.43 9.87
CA GLU A 31 2.34 13.03 11.07
C GLU A 31 2.01 14.52 11.19
N SER A 32 2.10 15.26 10.08
CA SER A 32 1.79 16.68 10.02
C SER A 32 0.32 16.95 10.31
N LEU A 33 -0.58 16.14 9.76
CA LEU A 33 -2.01 16.20 10.06
C LEU A 33 -2.26 15.91 11.54
N MET A 34 -1.75 14.79 12.06
CA MET A 34 -1.87 14.41 13.47
C MET A 34 -1.32 15.49 14.42
N ALA A 35 -0.22 16.15 14.05
CA ALA A 35 0.33 17.28 14.80
C ALA A 35 -0.58 18.51 14.77
N ALA A 36 -1.18 18.83 13.62
CA ALA A 36 -2.16 19.90 13.50
C ALA A 36 -3.43 19.63 14.33
N TYR A 37 -3.73 18.36 14.61
CA TYR A 37 -4.91 17.92 15.35
C TYR A 37 -4.78 17.86 16.86
N ARG A 38 -3.59 18.07 17.43
CA ARG A 38 -3.17 17.58 18.77
C ARG A 38 -4.28 17.45 19.83
N HIS A 39 -5.28 18.36 19.90
CA HIS A 39 -6.46 18.17 20.75
C HIS A 39 -7.83 18.59 20.15
N ASP A 40 -7.95 18.92 18.86
CA ASP A 40 -9.22 19.40 18.28
C ASP A 40 -9.52 18.79 16.92
N TRP A 41 -10.42 17.81 16.92
CA TRP A 41 -10.93 17.18 15.70
C TRP A 41 -12.16 17.89 15.14
N SER A 42 -12.57 19.07 15.59
CA SER A 42 -13.79 19.74 15.10
C SER A 42 -13.72 20.20 13.64
N SER A 43 -12.52 20.42 13.11
CA SER A 43 -12.29 20.93 11.76
C SER A 43 -12.62 19.92 10.67
N GLN A 44 -13.73 20.17 9.96
CA GLN A 44 -14.18 19.35 8.83
C GLN A 44 -13.19 19.29 7.64
N PRO A 45 -12.54 20.41 7.22
CA PRO A 45 -11.49 20.35 6.20
C PRO A 45 -10.36 19.41 6.58
N LEU A 46 -9.89 19.51 7.83
CA LEU A 46 -8.85 18.62 8.30
C LEU A 46 -9.36 17.18 8.26
N ARG A 47 -10.54 16.86 8.83
CA ARG A 47 -11.06 15.46 8.85
C ARG A 47 -11.01 14.82 7.46
N ARG A 48 -11.41 15.56 6.43
CA ARG A 48 -11.33 15.08 5.04
C ARG A 48 -9.89 14.89 4.57
N MET A 49 -8.97 15.79 4.93
CA MET A 49 -7.55 15.65 4.61
C MET A 49 -6.94 14.41 5.27
N PHE A 50 -7.26 14.14 6.53
CA PHE A 50 -6.82 12.93 7.21
C PHE A 50 -7.27 11.66 6.48
N VAL A 51 -8.56 11.60 6.12
CA VAL A 51 -9.11 10.47 5.36
C VAL A 51 -8.41 10.26 4.03
N ARG A 52 -8.19 11.35 3.28
CA ARG A 52 -7.54 11.29 1.97
C ARG A 52 -6.07 10.89 2.07
N ALA A 53 -5.32 11.50 3.00
CA ALA A 53 -3.91 11.22 3.20
C ALA A 53 -3.68 9.77 3.64
N TYR A 54 -4.54 9.23 4.51
CA TYR A 54 -4.43 7.83 4.93
C TYR A 54 -4.61 6.86 3.77
N TRP A 55 -5.62 7.09 2.92
CA TRP A 55 -5.81 6.24 1.74
C TRP A 55 -4.70 6.38 0.72
N SER A 56 -4.14 7.59 0.53
CA SER A 56 -2.94 7.77 -0.29
C SER A 56 -1.74 7.00 0.28
N MET A 57 -1.58 6.96 1.61
CA MET A 57 -0.56 6.16 2.27
C MET A 57 -0.76 4.66 2.03
N ILE A 58 -1.98 4.13 2.19
CA ILE A 58 -2.28 2.71 1.90
C ILE A 58 -1.94 2.38 0.45
N GLU A 59 -2.45 3.17 -0.50
CA GLU A 59 -2.23 2.94 -1.94
C GLU A 59 -0.73 2.97 -2.29
N GLY A 60 0.01 3.93 -1.72
CA GLY A 60 1.46 4.06 -1.91
C GLY A 60 2.25 2.89 -1.30
N GLU A 61 1.96 2.49 -0.06
CA GLU A 61 2.62 1.36 0.61
C GLU A 61 2.32 0.02 -0.11
N VAL A 62 1.08 -0.15 -0.60
CA VAL A 62 0.70 -1.32 -1.42
C VAL A 62 1.50 -1.35 -2.72
N TYR A 63 1.56 -0.22 -3.44
CA TYR A 63 2.33 -0.13 -4.68
C TYR A 63 3.82 -0.42 -4.44
N CYS A 64 4.43 0.21 -3.43
CA CYS A 64 5.82 -0.02 -3.07
C CYS A 64 6.08 -1.49 -2.73
N THR A 65 5.18 -2.12 -1.96
CA THR A 65 5.30 -3.55 -1.63
C THR A 65 5.25 -4.42 -2.89
N LYS A 66 4.38 -4.12 -3.86
CA LYS A 66 4.32 -4.86 -5.13
C LYS A 66 5.62 -4.77 -5.92
N GLN A 67 6.12 -3.56 -6.09
CA GLN A 67 7.34 -3.31 -6.82
C GLN A 67 8.53 -3.99 -6.11
N PHE A 68 8.54 -4.02 -4.78
CA PHE A 68 9.58 -4.70 -4.02
C PHE A 68 9.56 -6.21 -4.25
N VAL A 69 8.37 -6.84 -4.20
CA VAL A 69 8.21 -8.27 -4.50
C VAL A 69 8.63 -8.60 -5.94
N LEU A 70 8.22 -7.78 -6.92
CA LEU A 70 8.63 -7.96 -8.32
C LEU A 70 10.16 -7.98 -8.44
N ARG A 71 10.83 -6.94 -7.96
CA ARG A 71 12.29 -6.84 -8.07
C ARG A 71 13.01 -7.93 -7.29
N ALA A 72 12.55 -8.26 -6.10
CA ALA A 72 13.16 -9.34 -5.32
C ALA A 72 13.06 -10.69 -6.02
N CYS A 73 11.93 -10.99 -6.70
CA CYS A 73 11.77 -12.20 -7.49
C CYS A 73 12.56 -12.17 -8.81
N GLU A 74 12.72 -11.00 -9.45
CA GLU A 74 13.57 -10.85 -10.63
C GLU A 74 15.06 -11.15 -10.34
N LEU A 75 15.49 -10.91 -9.10
CA LEU A 75 16.89 -11.01 -8.69
C LEU A 75 17.23 -12.26 -7.89
N GLY A 76 16.24 -12.84 -7.23
CA GLY A 76 16.39 -14.04 -6.42
C GLY A 76 15.97 -15.31 -7.17
N ASP A 77 15.99 -16.43 -6.45
CA ASP A 77 15.61 -17.74 -6.99
C ASP A 77 14.09 -18.00 -6.94
N LYS A 78 13.30 -17.00 -6.55
CA LYS A 78 11.84 -17.12 -6.39
C LYS A 78 11.14 -16.69 -7.67
N SER A 79 10.34 -17.59 -8.25
CA SER A 79 9.53 -17.28 -9.44
C SER A 79 8.15 -16.73 -9.10
N LEU A 80 7.66 -15.81 -9.94
CA LEU A 80 6.26 -15.39 -9.97
C LEU A 80 5.48 -16.23 -10.98
N SER A 81 4.22 -16.56 -10.66
CA SER A 81 3.27 -17.04 -11.67
C SER A 81 2.94 -15.91 -12.65
N ALA A 82 2.38 -16.25 -13.81
CA ALA A 82 1.97 -15.25 -14.79
C ALA A 82 0.91 -14.30 -14.20
N GLU A 83 -0.02 -14.84 -13.41
CA GLU A 83 -1.08 -14.09 -12.73
C GLU A 83 -0.52 -13.15 -11.67
N GLU A 84 0.43 -13.61 -10.87
CA GLU A 84 1.10 -12.77 -9.87
C GLU A 84 1.88 -11.64 -10.53
N HIS A 85 2.61 -11.93 -11.61
CA HIS A 85 3.33 -10.91 -12.35
C HIS A 85 2.40 -9.84 -12.92
N VAL A 86 1.28 -10.24 -13.54
CA VAL A 86 0.25 -9.31 -14.03
C VAL A 86 -0.33 -8.46 -12.91
N PHE A 87 -0.63 -9.07 -11.75
CA PHE A 87 -1.19 -8.37 -10.61
C PHE A 87 -0.21 -7.35 -9.99
N LEU A 88 1.04 -7.75 -9.79
CA LEU A 88 2.06 -6.90 -9.17
C LEU A 88 2.51 -5.76 -10.10
N SER A 89 2.54 -5.99 -11.41
CA SER A 89 2.92 -4.97 -12.41
C SER A 89 1.82 -3.94 -12.69
N GLU A 90 0.63 -4.11 -12.10
CA GLU A 90 -0.57 -3.28 -12.31
C GLU A 90 -0.86 -2.99 -13.79
N SER A 91 -0.55 -3.96 -14.65
CA SER A 91 -0.56 -3.81 -16.09
C SER A 91 -1.37 -4.90 -16.76
N ARG A 92 -2.17 -4.54 -17.76
CA ARG A 92 -2.90 -5.48 -18.62
C ARG A 92 -2.61 -5.20 -20.08
N VAL A 93 -2.52 -6.27 -20.87
CA VAL A 93 -2.41 -6.17 -22.33
C VAL A 93 -3.80 -6.00 -22.91
N ILE A 94 -3.98 -4.95 -23.72
CA ILE A 94 -5.19 -4.73 -24.51
C ILE A 94 -4.79 -4.79 -25.98
N VAL A 95 -5.47 -5.66 -26.73
CA VAL A 95 -5.34 -5.75 -28.19
C VAL A 95 -6.46 -4.92 -28.81
N ASP A 96 -6.12 -3.99 -29.68
CA ASP A 96 -7.10 -3.18 -30.39
C ASP A 96 -7.71 -3.91 -31.60
N GLU A 97 -8.67 -3.27 -32.25
CA GLU A 97 -9.35 -3.81 -33.43
C GLU A 97 -8.42 -4.06 -34.63
N LYS A 98 -7.21 -3.48 -34.61
CA LYS A 98 -6.17 -3.66 -35.64
C LYS A 98 -5.16 -4.76 -35.25
N GLY A 99 -5.35 -5.42 -34.12
CA GLY A 99 -4.44 -6.45 -33.61
C GLY A 99 -3.20 -5.90 -32.92
N ALA A 100 -3.12 -4.59 -32.62
CA ALA A 100 -1.99 -4.00 -31.92
C ALA A 100 -2.15 -4.17 -30.40
N ALA A 101 -1.14 -4.75 -29.75
CA ALA A 101 -1.08 -4.90 -28.30
C ALA A 101 -0.53 -3.63 -27.63
N SER A 102 -1.23 -3.17 -26.59
CA SER A 102 -0.81 -2.04 -25.75
C SER A 102 -0.92 -2.40 -24.27
N LEU A 103 -0.01 -1.89 -23.45
CA LEU A 103 -0.10 -2.00 -22.00
C LEU A 103 -0.99 -0.88 -21.47
N LYS A 104 -1.97 -1.23 -20.65
CA LYS A 104 -2.75 -0.27 -19.87
C LYS A 104 -2.68 -0.60 -18.39
N HIS A 105 -2.79 0.43 -17.57
CA HIS A 105 -2.94 0.26 -16.13
C HIS A 105 -4.21 -0.55 -15.82
N ALA A 106 -4.08 -1.53 -14.94
CA ALA A 106 -5.19 -2.35 -14.48
C ALA A 106 -5.90 -1.64 -13.31
N HIS A 107 -7.20 -1.42 -13.43
CA HIS A 107 -7.99 -0.95 -12.28
C HIS A 107 -8.20 -2.12 -11.32
N ILE A 108 -7.65 -2.02 -10.10
CA ILE A 108 -7.78 -3.02 -9.05
C ILE A 108 -8.50 -2.36 -7.87
N ASP A 109 -9.55 -3.02 -7.37
CA ASP A 109 -10.24 -2.59 -6.15
C ASP A 109 -9.26 -2.49 -4.96
N ALA A 110 -9.32 -1.41 -4.19
CA ALA A 110 -8.30 -1.10 -3.18
C ALA A 110 -8.19 -2.16 -2.08
N LEU A 111 -9.30 -2.70 -1.59
CA LEU A 111 -9.28 -3.76 -0.56
C LEU A 111 -8.70 -5.05 -1.10
N SER A 112 -9.13 -5.44 -2.31
CA SER A 112 -8.59 -6.61 -3.01
C SER A 112 -7.11 -6.44 -3.31
N ASN A 113 -6.69 -5.22 -3.65
CA ASN A 113 -5.31 -4.87 -3.95
C ASN A 113 -4.41 -5.04 -2.71
N LEU A 114 -4.80 -4.42 -1.60
CA LEU A 114 -4.10 -4.55 -0.31
C LEU A 114 -4.01 -6.01 0.12
N LYS A 115 -5.15 -6.71 0.12
CA LYS A 115 -5.25 -8.10 0.56
C LYS A 115 -4.35 -9.04 -0.25
N GLN A 116 -4.40 -8.93 -1.57
CA GLN A 116 -3.64 -9.81 -2.46
C GLN A 116 -2.14 -9.48 -2.43
N THR A 117 -1.78 -8.20 -2.35
CA THR A 117 -0.38 -7.77 -2.22
C THR A 117 0.28 -8.36 -0.98
N LEU A 118 -0.34 -8.23 0.19
CA LEU A 118 0.23 -8.77 1.44
C LEU A 118 0.34 -10.31 1.41
N LYS A 119 -0.63 -11.00 0.80
CA LYS A 119 -0.58 -12.46 0.64
C LYS A 119 0.56 -12.91 -0.26
N ILE A 120 0.74 -12.26 -1.42
CA ILE A 120 1.83 -12.58 -2.33
C ILE A 120 3.16 -12.28 -1.65
N ALA A 121 3.31 -11.12 -1.02
CA ALA A 121 4.54 -10.75 -0.32
C ALA A 121 4.92 -11.76 0.77
N ALA A 122 3.97 -12.13 1.64
CA ALA A 122 4.20 -13.13 2.68
C ALA A 122 4.62 -14.50 2.10
N SER A 123 3.99 -14.91 1.00
CA SER A 123 4.34 -16.16 0.32
C SER A 123 5.69 -16.12 -0.38
N LYS A 124 6.06 -15.02 -1.05
CA LYS A 124 7.31 -14.94 -1.83
C LYS A 124 8.54 -14.80 -0.95
N PHE A 125 8.38 -14.20 0.22
CA PHE A 125 9.44 -14.08 1.21
C PHE A 125 9.46 -15.22 2.24
N ASP A 126 8.60 -16.25 2.10
CA ASP A 126 8.45 -17.36 3.04
C ASP A 126 8.37 -16.87 4.50
N LEU A 127 7.52 -15.87 4.75
CA LEU A 127 7.36 -15.28 6.07
C LEU A 127 6.56 -16.23 6.97
N ASP A 128 6.99 -16.37 8.23
CA ASP A 128 6.19 -16.99 9.30
C ASP A 128 5.17 -15.98 9.86
N TRP A 129 4.41 -15.39 8.95
CA TRP A 129 3.40 -14.38 9.22
C TRP A 129 2.39 -14.35 8.09
N ALA A 130 1.12 -14.14 8.45
CA ALA A 130 0.05 -13.92 7.48
C ALA A 130 -0.92 -12.85 8.00
N PRO A 131 -1.38 -11.94 7.13
CA PRO A 131 -2.33 -10.92 7.51
C PRO A 131 -3.69 -11.53 7.91
N ASN A 132 -4.27 -11.06 9.03
CA ASN A 132 -5.58 -11.51 9.50
C ASN A 132 -6.71 -10.58 9.06
N PHE A 133 -7.37 -10.96 7.97
CA PHE A 133 -8.53 -10.24 7.40
C PHE A 133 -9.88 -10.63 8.01
N SER A 134 -9.91 -11.34 9.14
CA SER A 134 -11.14 -11.73 9.84
C SER A 134 -11.34 -10.94 11.13
N THR A 135 -10.62 -9.83 11.28
CA THR A 135 -10.68 -8.96 12.47
C THR A 135 -11.64 -7.81 12.24
N GLN A 136 -12.17 -7.26 13.35
CA GLN A 136 -12.96 -6.03 13.31
C GLN A 136 -12.18 -4.87 12.68
N GLY A 137 -10.86 -4.79 12.88
CA GLY A 137 -10.02 -3.76 12.27
C GLY A 137 -10.06 -3.79 10.75
N TRP A 138 -10.05 -4.98 10.14
CA TRP A 138 -10.21 -5.11 8.69
C TRP A 138 -11.59 -4.64 8.20
N GLU A 139 -12.65 -4.93 8.96
CA GLU A 139 -13.99 -4.42 8.65
C GLU A 139 -14.03 -2.88 8.69
N MET A 140 -13.31 -2.27 9.65
CA MET A 140 -13.18 -0.81 9.72
C MET A 140 -12.44 -0.25 8.49
N VAL A 141 -11.44 -0.95 7.94
CA VAL A 141 -10.79 -0.54 6.68
C VAL A 141 -11.80 -0.49 5.54
N ALA A 142 -12.68 -1.48 5.41
CA ALA A 142 -13.71 -1.49 4.38
C ALA A 142 -14.69 -0.31 4.54
N LEU A 143 -15.16 -0.03 5.76
CA LEU A 143 -16.03 1.12 6.04
C LEU A 143 -15.33 2.46 5.78
N SER A 144 -14.04 2.55 6.11
CA SER A 144 -13.19 3.71 5.83
C SER A 144 -13.03 3.97 4.33
N LEU A 145 -13.06 2.93 3.49
CA LEU A 145 -13.01 3.09 2.04
C LEU A 145 -14.27 3.78 1.51
N GLU A 146 -15.44 3.38 2.01
CA GLU A 146 -16.71 4.02 1.65
C GLU A 146 -16.73 5.49 2.06
N LEU A 147 -16.19 5.81 3.23
CA LEU A 147 -15.99 7.20 3.66
C LEU A 147 -15.10 7.97 2.67
N ARG A 148 -13.97 7.39 2.25
CA ARG A 148 -13.08 8.00 1.25
C ARG A 148 -13.80 8.22 -0.07
N HIS A 149 -14.49 7.22 -0.60
CA HIS A 149 -15.27 7.32 -1.83
C HIS A 149 -16.27 8.47 -1.78
N ARG A 150 -17.03 8.56 -0.67
CA ARG A 150 -18.02 9.61 -0.46
C ARG A 150 -17.40 11.01 -0.49
N ILE A 151 -16.27 11.23 0.19
CA ILE A 151 -15.66 12.57 0.28
C ILE A 151 -14.78 12.94 -0.93
N THR A 152 -14.39 11.99 -1.79
CA THR A 152 -13.64 12.26 -3.02
C THR A 152 -14.55 12.44 -4.24
N HIS A 153 -15.74 11.86 -4.21
CA HIS A 153 -16.75 11.97 -5.27
C HIS A 153 -18.11 12.47 -4.72
N PRO A 154 -18.14 13.62 -4.02
CA PRO A 154 -19.36 14.09 -3.38
C PRO A 154 -20.41 14.50 -4.42
N LYS A 155 -21.64 14.03 -4.22
CA LYS A 155 -22.82 14.42 -5.00
C LYS A 155 -23.61 15.55 -4.33
N ALA A 156 -23.36 15.81 -3.05
CA ALA A 156 -23.97 16.88 -2.28
C ALA A 156 -23.01 17.41 -1.20
N ALA A 157 -23.23 18.65 -0.73
CA ALA A 157 -22.41 19.24 0.33
C ALA A 157 -22.48 18.45 1.66
N ALA A 158 -23.63 17.82 1.95
CA ALA A 158 -23.79 16.98 3.14
C ALA A 158 -22.84 15.75 3.12
N GLU A 159 -22.49 15.24 1.94
CA GLU A 159 -21.54 14.14 1.78
C GLU A 159 -20.08 14.54 2.05
N LEU A 160 -19.80 15.82 2.31
CA LEU A 160 -18.47 16.27 2.75
C LEU A 160 -18.33 16.31 4.26
N VAL A 161 -19.41 16.11 5.02
CA VAL A 161 -19.37 16.06 6.47
C VAL A 161 -18.83 14.70 6.91
N VAL A 162 -17.80 14.71 7.74
CA VAL A 162 -17.25 13.54 8.40
C VAL A 162 -17.67 13.62 9.86
N SER A 163 -18.57 12.74 10.28
CA SER A 163 -19.03 12.64 11.67
C SER A 163 -17.92 12.15 12.60
N GLU A 164 -18.13 12.24 13.90
CA GLU A 164 -17.16 11.71 14.89
C GLU A 164 -17.09 10.19 14.82
N SER A 165 -18.22 9.51 14.71
CA SER A 165 -18.26 8.05 14.56
C SER A 165 -17.53 7.56 13.31
N GLU A 166 -17.67 8.27 12.18
CA GLU A 166 -16.94 7.93 10.94
C GLU A 166 -15.43 8.17 11.09
N LEU A 167 -15.06 9.21 11.83
CA LEU A 167 -13.67 9.49 12.12
C LEU A 167 -13.07 8.43 13.04
N ASP A 168 -13.82 7.91 14.01
CA ASP A 168 -13.34 6.85 14.90
C ASP A 168 -13.18 5.52 14.15
N ILE A 169 -14.15 5.15 13.28
CA ILE A 169 -13.99 4.04 12.32
C ILE A 169 -12.69 4.20 11.51
N HIS A 170 -12.43 5.42 11.03
CA HIS A 170 -11.24 5.70 10.23
C HIS A 170 -9.93 5.56 11.04
N LYS A 171 -9.92 5.96 12.30
CA LYS A 171 -8.76 5.77 13.20
C LYS A 171 -8.52 4.30 13.50
N ASP A 172 -9.57 3.53 13.74
CA ASP A 172 -9.46 2.09 13.99
C ASP A 172 -8.95 1.35 12.74
N ALA A 173 -9.42 1.73 11.56
CA ALA A 173 -8.89 1.26 10.28
C ALA A 173 -7.39 1.57 10.12
N PHE A 174 -7.01 2.81 10.46
CA PHE A 174 -5.61 3.25 10.39
C PHE A 174 -4.72 2.47 11.36
N ALA A 175 -5.16 2.28 12.60
CA ALA A 175 -4.45 1.49 13.59
C ALA A 175 -4.22 0.04 13.11
N TRP A 176 -5.27 -0.60 12.58
CA TRP A 176 -5.16 -1.95 12.01
C TRP A 176 -4.15 -2.03 10.86
N PHE A 177 -4.18 -1.04 9.95
CA PHE A 177 -3.27 -1.00 8.81
C PHE A 177 -1.82 -0.86 9.28
N LEU A 178 -1.54 0.08 10.19
CA LEU A 178 -0.20 0.29 10.74
C LEU A 178 0.32 -0.95 11.47
N GLU A 179 -0.50 -1.57 12.31
CA GLU A 179 -0.13 -2.80 13.02
C GLU A 179 0.21 -3.91 12.03
N THR A 180 -0.66 -4.16 11.05
CA THR A 180 -0.46 -5.17 10.00
C THR A 180 0.83 -4.92 9.20
N PHE A 181 1.09 -3.68 8.80
CA PHE A 181 2.29 -3.33 8.03
C PHE A 181 3.57 -3.41 8.88
N ASN A 182 3.51 -3.01 10.15
CA ASN A 182 4.63 -3.13 11.08
C ASN A 182 4.99 -4.60 11.34
N GLU A 183 3.99 -5.47 11.52
CA GLU A 183 4.20 -6.91 11.67
C GLU A 183 4.80 -7.54 10.41
N PHE A 184 4.31 -7.14 9.23
CA PHE A 184 4.88 -7.55 7.95
C PHE A 184 6.36 -7.16 7.84
N GLN A 185 6.69 -5.88 8.09
CA GLN A 185 8.07 -5.38 8.03
C GLN A 185 8.98 -6.08 9.06
N ALA A 186 8.50 -6.26 10.29
CA ALA A 186 9.26 -6.98 11.31
C ALA A 186 9.52 -8.45 10.92
N SER A 187 8.55 -9.11 10.28
CA SER A 187 8.71 -10.48 9.78
C SER A 187 9.72 -10.57 8.64
N LEU A 188 9.70 -9.60 7.74
CA LEU A 188 10.67 -9.49 6.65
C LEU A 188 12.10 -9.29 7.19
N LEU A 189 12.29 -8.39 8.16
CA LEU A 189 13.59 -8.14 8.78
C LEU A 189 14.15 -9.39 9.47
N ARG A 190 13.33 -10.12 10.25
CA ARG A 190 13.73 -11.39 10.87
C ARG A 190 14.20 -12.40 9.83
N LYS A 191 13.51 -12.50 8.69
CA LYS A 191 13.86 -13.41 7.60
C LYS A 191 15.21 -13.06 6.95
N CYS A 192 15.48 -11.77 6.75
CA CYS A 192 16.77 -11.29 6.23
C CYS A 192 17.92 -11.62 7.18
N ASP A 193 17.71 -11.48 8.50
CA ASP A 193 18.72 -11.80 9.51
C ASP A 193 19.03 -13.30 9.58
N GLU A 194 18.00 -14.15 9.46
CA GLU A 194 18.16 -15.62 9.41
C GLU A 194 18.93 -16.09 8.16
N SER A 195 18.71 -15.42 7.02
CA SER A 195 19.34 -15.76 5.74
C SER A 195 20.80 -15.31 5.66
N SER A 196 21.24 -14.44 6.58
CA SER A 196 22.60 -13.91 6.66
C SER A 196 23.51 -14.73 7.60
N ARG A 197 23.01 -15.81 8.20
CA ARG A 197 23.74 -16.72 9.10
C ARG A 197 24.06 -18.04 8.41
#